data_AF-A0A3N4HMA9-F1
#
_entry.id   AF-A0A3N4HMA9-F1
#
_cell.length_a   1.000
_cell.length_b   1.000
_cell.length_c   1.000
_cell.angle_alpha   90.00
_cell.angle_beta   90.00
_cell.angle_gamma   90.00
#
_symmetry.space_group_name_H-M   'P 1'
#
loop_
_entity.id
_entity.type
_entity.pdbx_description
1 polymer ?
#
loop_
_entity_poly.entity_id
_entity_poly.type
_entity_poly.pdbx_seq_one_letter_code
_entity_poly.pdbx_strand_id
1 'polypeptide(L)'
;MNPKWANKRNRQGKESKKKQKKKASDRKRRNRRKAMATETASLAGIGRSSVNRTPIIRLHRRDKSLEELKMGNVMDEEDINYFTKIDGRSSSVYVAVDKESREIAFVARVNLYEDMTAQQHDEYQRIFSYFARDRAIKGSQSLKNGAMRGGKMNAVGWRPGYEPGVHVDTYRRGKPRKGQTTENDIREHVIGLTGVHDAISNNFRSLSALIHQNQNSQLRELLVPAAGKHFGAQGDELDESFCSNIAYTFDGFYNTVHCDRDASDFTYGMFGRTEKGSGKLMRKADCSFGDHTAGFSFAVIPYHIQVMLTQIDGVVELIWRGPRDGHCTTSGSTCTGCERMAFSCQIGKGLVRRVEMYGKQYDYELLSDENRRRLHGHATDVELDEENGNRSEGSEYLPY
;
A
#
# COMPACT_ATOMS: atom_id res chain seq x y z
N MET A 1 39.63 37.22 -56.44
CA MET A 1 39.06 36.18 -55.55
C MET A 1 37.80 36.70 -54.88
N ASN A 2 36.68 35.99 -55.00
CA ASN A 2 35.36 36.48 -54.58
C ASN A 2 35.20 36.41 -53.03
N PRO A 3 35.05 37.54 -52.30
CA PRO A 3 35.04 37.58 -50.82
C PRO A 3 33.92 36.78 -50.16
N LYS A 4 32.88 36.42 -50.93
CA LYS A 4 31.71 35.68 -50.43
C LYS A 4 32.00 34.21 -50.09
N TRP A 5 33.07 33.61 -50.60
CA TRP A 5 33.40 32.20 -50.37
C TRP A 5 34.17 31.94 -49.06
N ALA A 6 34.94 32.91 -48.57
CA ALA A 6 35.67 32.78 -47.29
C ALA A 6 34.74 32.82 -46.07
N ASN A 7 33.59 33.50 -46.18
CA ASN A 7 32.67 33.71 -45.05
C ASN A 7 31.72 32.52 -44.78
N LYS A 8 31.50 31.63 -45.76
CA LYS A 8 30.62 30.45 -45.60
C LYS A 8 31.26 29.33 -44.79
N ARG A 9 32.57 29.05 -44.97
CA ARG A 9 33.30 28.01 -44.22
C ARG A 9 33.44 28.34 -42.73
N ASN A 10 33.56 29.62 -42.38
CA ASN A 10 33.70 30.07 -40.99
C ASN A 10 32.39 30.00 -40.18
N ARG A 11 31.23 30.11 -40.84
CA ARG A 11 29.90 29.94 -40.21
C ARG A 11 29.59 28.48 -39.87
N GLN A 12 29.89 27.53 -40.77
CA GLN A 12 29.69 26.09 -40.51
C GLN A 12 30.54 25.57 -39.33
N GLY A 13 31.80 26.03 -39.18
CA GLY A 13 32.66 25.67 -38.05
C GLY A 13 32.17 26.23 -36.70
N LYS A 14 31.62 27.44 -36.67
CA LYS A 14 31.04 28.06 -35.47
C LYS A 14 29.74 27.39 -35.04
N GLU A 15 28.86 27.03 -35.97
CA GLU A 15 27.63 26.28 -35.68
C GLU A 15 27.93 24.87 -35.15
N SER A 16 28.95 24.19 -35.71
CA SER A 16 29.41 22.89 -35.22
C SER A 16 29.92 22.96 -33.78
N LYS A 17 30.78 23.94 -33.47
CA LYS A 17 31.28 24.18 -32.09
C LYS A 17 30.16 24.55 -31.11
N LYS A 18 29.17 25.35 -31.52
CA LYS A 18 28.00 25.71 -30.70
C LYS A 18 27.14 24.47 -30.40
N LYS A 19 26.89 23.62 -31.40
CA LYS A 19 26.19 22.33 -31.23
C LYS A 19 26.94 21.39 -30.29
N GLN A 20 28.27 21.28 -30.43
CA GLN A 20 29.11 20.46 -29.54
C GLN A 20 29.08 20.98 -28.08
N LYS A 21 29.23 22.29 -27.87
CA LYS A 21 29.12 22.90 -26.53
C LYS A 21 27.74 22.68 -25.91
N LYS A 22 26.65 22.83 -26.69
CA LYS A 22 25.29 22.53 -26.24
C LYS A 22 25.16 21.06 -25.82
N LYS A 23 25.60 20.12 -26.66
CA LYS A 23 25.60 18.68 -26.34
C LYS A 23 26.39 18.35 -25.07
N ALA A 24 27.56 18.95 -24.89
CA ALA A 24 28.38 18.77 -23.68
C ALA A 24 27.69 19.33 -22.42
N SER A 25 27.09 20.52 -22.52
CA SER A 25 26.30 21.12 -21.44
C SER A 25 25.08 20.26 -21.09
N ASP A 26 24.34 19.79 -22.09
CA ASP A 26 23.18 18.93 -21.91
C ASP A 26 23.57 17.59 -21.26
N ARG A 27 24.70 17.00 -21.68
CA ARG A 27 25.26 15.79 -21.05
C ARG A 27 25.64 16.04 -19.60
N LYS A 28 26.32 17.16 -19.28
CA LYS A 28 26.68 17.53 -17.91
C LYS A 28 25.44 17.73 -17.04
N ARG A 29 24.40 18.41 -17.55
CA ARG A 29 23.12 18.60 -16.85
C ARG A 29 22.40 17.28 -16.62
N ARG A 30 22.39 16.37 -17.61
CA ARG A 30 21.81 15.03 -17.49
C ARG A 30 22.53 14.20 -16.42
N ASN A 31 23.86 14.23 -16.41
CA ASN A 31 24.65 13.49 -15.43
C ASN A 31 24.43 14.01 -14.00
N ARG A 32 24.41 15.34 -13.81
CA ARG A 32 24.10 15.95 -12.49
C ARG A 32 22.70 15.55 -11.99
N ARG A 33 21.71 15.58 -12.88
CA ARG A 33 20.34 15.15 -12.57
C ARG A 33 20.25 13.69 -12.17
N LYS A 34 20.96 12.81 -12.90
CA LYS A 34 21.02 11.38 -12.58
C LYS A 34 21.69 11.14 -11.23
N ALA A 35 22.80 11.82 -10.95
CA ALA A 35 23.51 11.71 -9.68
C ALA A 35 22.61 12.11 -8.50
N MET A 36 21.95 13.28 -8.58
CA MET A 36 21.03 13.74 -7.54
C MET A 36 19.87 12.76 -7.30
N ALA A 37 19.23 12.27 -8.36
CA ALA A 37 18.12 11.33 -8.18
C ALA A 37 18.61 10.00 -7.56
N THR A 38 19.83 9.57 -7.89
CA THR A 38 20.46 8.40 -7.28
C THR A 38 20.75 8.61 -5.81
N GLU A 39 21.23 9.79 -5.44
CA GLU A 39 21.45 10.20 -4.05
C GLU A 39 20.13 10.22 -3.27
N THR A 40 19.07 10.84 -3.79
CA THR A 40 17.74 10.83 -3.15
C THR A 40 17.23 9.40 -2.93
N ALA A 41 17.31 8.53 -3.93
CA ALA A 41 16.87 7.15 -3.79
C ALA A 41 17.73 6.36 -2.79
N SER A 42 19.04 6.63 -2.75
CA SER A 42 19.93 6.03 -1.76
C SER A 42 19.58 6.49 -0.34
N LEU A 43 19.31 7.78 -0.15
CA LEU A 43 18.91 8.33 1.13
C LEU A 43 17.57 7.77 1.59
N ALA A 44 16.62 7.53 0.68
CA ALA A 44 15.37 6.84 0.99
C ALA A 44 15.54 5.34 1.30
N GLY A 45 16.77 4.80 1.30
CA GLY A 45 17.04 3.40 1.59
C GLY A 45 16.35 2.45 0.60
N ILE A 46 16.22 2.86 -0.67
CA ILE A 46 15.55 2.05 -1.68
C ILE A 46 16.33 0.73 -1.89
N GLY A 47 15.66 -0.38 -1.61
CA GLY A 47 16.24 -1.70 -1.78
C GLY A 47 16.40 -2.10 -3.25
N ARG A 48 17.18 -3.15 -3.46
CA ARG A 48 17.35 -3.75 -4.80
C ARG A 48 16.13 -4.59 -5.17
N SER A 49 16.04 -4.94 -6.45
CA SER A 49 15.12 -6.00 -6.93
C SER A 49 15.68 -7.38 -6.56
N SER A 50 14.82 -8.42 -6.55
CA SER A 50 15.20 -9.84 -6.36
C SER A 50 16.37 -10.27 -7.26
N VAL A 51 16.44 -9.73 -8.47
CA VAL A 51 17.51 -9.97 -9.46
C VAL A 51 18.75 -9.06 -9.29
N ASN A 52 18.92 -8.42 -8.14
CA ASN A 52 20.03 -7.51 -7.83
C ASN A 52 20.23 -6.36 -8.85
N ARG A 53 19.18 -6.03 -9.62
CA ARG A 53 19.23 -4.95 -10.61
C ARG A 53 19.21 -3.59 -9.93
N THR A 54 20.00 -2.66 -10.47
CA THR A 54 19.98 -1.26 -10.03
C THR A 54 18.60 -0.65 -10.28
N PRO A 55 18.05 0.10 -9.32
CA PRO A 55 16.78 0.80 -9.53
C PRO A 55 16.79 1.74 -10.75
N ILE A 56 15.66 1.78 -11.45
CA ILE A 56 15.39 2.72 -12.54
C ILE A 56 14.89 4.02 -11.94
N ILE A 57 15.79 4.99 -11.81
CA ILE A 57 15.48 6.26 -11.16
C ILE A 57 15.21 7.34 -12.22
N ARG A 58 14.07 8.02 -12.10
CA ARG A 58 13.61 9.06 -13.03
C ARG A 58 13.20 10.31 -12.27
N LEU A 59 13.58 11.46 -12.81
CA LEU A 59 13.07 12.76 -12.36
C LEU A 59 11.81 13.10 -13.12
N HIS A 60 10.74 13.37 -12.39
CA HIS A 60 9.47 13.79 -12.94
C HIS A 60 9.11 15.20 -12.49
N ARG A 61 8.47 15.97 -13.37
CA ARG A 61 7.91 17.26 -12.98
C ARG A 61 6.46 17.02 -12.59
N ARG A 62 6.05 17.51 -11.42
CA ARG A 62 4.64 17.49 -11.01
C ARG A 62 3.80 18.38 -11.92
N ASP A 63 2.69 17.86 -12.41
CA ASP A 63 1.68 18.53 -13.22
C ASP A 63 0.40 18.74 -12.38
N LYS A 64 0.35 19.86 -11.65
CA LYS A 64 -0.79 20.21 -10.79
C LYS A 64 -2.07 20.45 -11.57
N SER A 65 -1.94 21.06 -12.76
CA SER A 65 -3.02 21.29 -13.71
C SER A 65 -3.74 20.00 -14.10
N LEU A 66 -2.98 18.95 -14.43
CA LEU A 66 -3.58 17.66 -14.78
C LEU A 66 -4.26 17.01 -13.57
N GLU A 67 -3.64 17.09 -12.40
CA GLU A 67 -4.20 16.58 -11.15
C GLU A 67 -5.54 17.24 -10.80
N GLU A 68 -5.61 18.57 -10.85
CA GLU A 68 -6.83 19.34 -10.62
C GLU A 68 -7.91 19.00 -11.65
N LEU A 69 -7.55 18.88 -12.93
CA LEU A 69 -8.47 18.54 -14.01
C LEU A 69 -9.08 17.14 -13.87
N LYS A 70 -8.30 16.17 -13.39
CA LYS A 70 -8.73 14.77 -13.31
C LYS A 70 -9.31 14.37 -11.95
N MET A 71 -9.12 15.20 -10.92
CA MET A 71 -9.62 14.94 -9.56
C MET A 71 -11.12 14.60 -9.54
N GLY A 72 -11.49 13.52 -8.86
CA GLY A 72 -12.88 13.07 -8.75
C GLY A 72 -13.43 12.31 -9.96
N ASN A 73 -12.70 12.23 -11.08
CA ASN A 73 -13.11 11.48 -12.27
C ASN A 73 -12.68 10.02 -12.19
N VAL A 74 -13.48 9.13 -12.78
CA VAL A 74 -13.02 7.78 -13.13
C VAL A 74 -12.09 7.90 -14.33
N MET A 75 -11.02 7.11 -14.32
CA MET A 75 -10.04 7.07 -15.41
C MET A 75 -10.13 5.71 -16.09
N ASP A 76 -10.05 5.71 -17.42
CA ASP A 76 -9.89 4.50 -18.23
C ASP A 76 -8.46 4.43 -18.81
N GLU A 77 -8.05 3.31 -19.40
CA GLU A 77 -6.69 3.19 -19.97
C GLU A 77 -6.43 4.21 -21.08
N GLU A 78 -7.46 4.55 -21.84
CA GLU A 78 -7.38 5.52 -22.93
C GLU A 78 -7.00 6.92 -22.42
N ASP A 79 -7.52 7.32 -21.25
CA ASP A 79 -7.22 8.60 -20.61
C ASP A 79 -5.76 8.76 -20.23
N ILE A 80 -5.05 7.65 -19.99
CA ILE A 80 -3.69 7.64 -19.46
C ILE A 80 -2.70 6.95 -20.39
N ASN A 81 -3.08 6.65 -21.64
CA ASN A 81 -2.24 5.86 -22.57
C ASN A 81 -0.85 6.49 -22.84
N TYR A 82 -0.72 7.81 -22.66
CA TYR A 82 0.48 8.61 -22.83
C TYR A 82 1.36 8.71 -21.58
N PHE A 83 0.89 8.18 -20.44
CA PHE A 83 1.68 8.13 -19.21
C PHE A 83 2.87 7.18 -19.36
N THR A 84 3.93 7.44 -18.58
CA THR A 84 5.07 6.53 -18.43
C THR A 84 4.58 5.19 -17.91
N LYS A 85 4.78 4.14 -18.71
CA LYS A 85 4.32 2.78 -18.41
C LYS A 85 5.36 1.99 -17.62
N ILE A 86 4.89 1.31 -16.58
CA ILE A 86 5.60 0.23 -15.88
C ILE A 86 4.81 -1.04 -16.20
N ASP A 87 5.30 -1.82 -17.16
CA ASP A 87 4.55 -2.86 -17.88
C ASP A 87 5.05 -4.29 -17.62
N GLY A 88 5.99 -4.47 -16.69
CA GLY A 88 6.43 -5.81 -16.28
C GLY A 88 7.35 -6.54 -17.25
N ARG A 89 8.06 -5.84 -18.14
CA ARG A 89 9.07 -6.48 -19.01
C ARG A 89 10.22 -7.16 -18.27
N SER A 90 10.45 -6.79 -17.01
CA SER A 90 11.44 -7.43 -16.15
C SER A 90 11.19 -7.07 -14.69
N SER A 91 11.60 -7.94 -13.77
CA SER A 91 11.67 -7.57 -12.36
C SER A 91 12.60 -6.37 -12.17
N SER A 92 12.10 -5.35 -11.49
CA SER A 92 12.77 -4.06 -11.38
C SER A 92 12.20 -3.23 -10.24
N VAL A 93 12.98 -2.24 -9.78
CA VAL A 93 12.50 -1.18 -8.91
C VAL A 93 12.53 0.11 -9.70
N TYR A 94 11.38 0.77 -9.85
CA TYR A 94 11.23 2.09 -10.45
C TYR A 94 11.07 3.12 -9.35
N VAL A 95 11.81 4.23 -9.46
CA VAL A 95 11.74 5.34 -8.49
C VAL A 95 11.47 6.64 -9.23
N ALA A 96 10.36 7.29 -8.89
CA ALA A 96 10.05 8.64 -9.31
C ALA A 96 10.50 9.62 -8.23
N VAL A 97 11.40 10.52 -8.60
CA VAL A 97 11.83 11.65 -7.77
C VAL A 97 11.21 12.92 -8.33
N ASP A 98 10.57 13.71 -7.48
CA ASP A 98 10.05 15.01 -7.89
C ASP A 98 11.21 15.95 -8.26
N LYS A 99 11.13 16.57 -9.43
CA LYS A 99 12.19 17.39 -9.98
C LYS A 99 12.37 18.72 -9.25
N GLU A 100 11.33 19.23 -8.61
CA GLU A 100 11.30 20.52 -7.93
C GLU A 100 11.62 20.35 -6.43
N SER A 101 10.87 19.51 -5.70
CA SER A 101 11.09 19.25 -4.27
C SER A 101 12.26 18.30 -4.00
N ARG A 102 12.66 17.47 -4.98
CA ARG A 102 13.70 16.43 -4.84
C ARG A 102 13.35 15.32 -3.85
N GLU A 103 12.07 15.16 -3.54
CA GLU A 103 11.56 14.09 -2.71
C GLU A 103 11.18 12.87 -3.55
N ILE A 104 11.10 11.69 -2.90
CA ILE A 104 10.47 10.52 -3.50
C ILE A 104 8.97 10.80 -3.67
N ALA A 105 8.49 10.70 -4.90
CA ALA A 105 7.07 10.82 -5.22
C ALA A 105 6.39 9.44 -5.31
N PHE A 106 7.10 8.47 -5.89
CA PHE A 106 6.56 7.14 -6.15
C PHE A 106 7.67 6.10 -6.26
N VAL A 107 7.40 4.90 -5.75
CA VAL A 107 8.25 3.71 -5.92
C VAL A 107 7.36 2.55 -6.37
N ALA A 108 7.82 1.80 -7.36
CA ALA A 108 7.19 0.55 -7.75
C ALA A 108 8.25 -0.55 -7.85
N ARG A 109 8.07 -1.64 -7.13
CA ARG A 109 8.82 -2.88 -7.35
C ARG A 109 7.94 -3.87 -8.09
N VAL A 110 8.43 -4.30 -9.24
CA VAL A 110 7.86 -5.42 -10.00
C VAL A 110 8.66 -6.65 -9.66
N ASN A 111 7.98 -7.68 -9.16
CA ASN A 111 8.52 -9.01 -8.95
C ASN A 111 7.80 -9.95 -9.92
N LEU A 112 8.46 -10.42 -10.97
CA LEU A 112 7.90 -11.39 -11.91
C LEU A 112 8.05 -12.81 -11.38
N TYR A 113 7.09 -13.68 -11.66
CA TYR A 113 7.15 -15.07 -11.20
C TYR A 113 8.35 -15.85 -11.72
N GLU A 114 8.91 -15.48 -12.88
CA GLU A 114 10.13 -16.10 -13.42
C GLU A 114 11.40 -15.77 -12.61
N ASP A 115 11.39 -14.65 -11.89
CA ASP A 115 12.52 -14.13 -11.10
C ASP A 115 12.33 -14.32 -9.59
N MET A 116 11.16 -14.79 -9.14
CA MET A 116 10.87 -15.02 -7.72
C MET A 116 11.48 -16.33 -7.23
N THR A 117 12.03 -16.31 -6.02
CA THR A 117 12.33 -17.55 -5.30
C THR A 117 11.05 -18.20 -4.78
N ALA A 118 11.08 -19.50 -4.49
CA ALA A 118 9.95 -20.20 -3.87
C ALA A 118 9.54 -19.54 -2.55
N GLN A 119 10.52 -19.16 -1.71
CA GLN A 119 10.26 -18.48 -0.45
C GLN A 119 9.54 -17.13 -0.63
N GLN A 120 9.95 -16.32 -1.61
CA GLN A 120 9.28 -15.05 -1.92
C GLN A 120 7.85 -15.28 -2.41
N HIS A 121 7.66 -16.26 -3.29
CA HIS A 121 6.34 -16.64 -3.78
C HIS A 121 5.42 -17.09 -2.62
N ASP A 122 5.92 -17.95 -1.73
CA ASP A 122 5.16 -18.48 -0.60
C ASP A 122 4.79 -17.38 0.41
N GLU A 123 5.68 -16.40 0.63
CA GLU A 123 5.38 -15.24 1.47
C GLU A 123 4.25 -14.39 0.88
N TYR A 124 4.32 -14.05 -0.41
CA TYR A 124 3.23 -13.33 -1.07
C TYR A 124 1.94 -14.14 -1.07
N GLN A 125 2.02 -15.44 -1.36
CA GLN A 125 0.87 -16.35 -1.34
C GLN A 125 0.20 -16.34 0.04
N ARG A 126 0.98 -16.39 1.12
CA ARG A 126 0.45 -16.34 2.49
C ARG A 126 -0.33 -15.05 2.75
N ILE A 127 0.18 -13.91 2.27
CA ILE A 127 -0.47 -12.60 2.43
C ILE A 127 -1.82 -12.57 1.68
N PHE A 128 -1.85 -12.97 0.40
CA PHE A 128 -3.09 -12.95 -0.39
C PHE A 128 -4.12 -13.97 0.12
N SER A 129 -3.69 -15.18 0.51
CA SER A 129 -4.54 -16.20 1.13
C SER A 129 -5.16 -15.70 2.43
N TYR A 130 -4.42 -14.93 3.24
CA TYR A 130 -4.96 -14.33 4.47
C TYR A 130 -6.15 -13.41 4.16
N PHE A 131 -6.02 -12.50 3.19
CA PHE A 131 -7.13 -11.60 2.83
C PHE A 131 -8.31 -12.33 2.19
N ALA A 132 -8.07 -13.42 1.44
CA ALA A 132 -9.13 -14.26 0.92
C ALA A 132 -9.89 -14.99 2.05
N ARG A 133 -9.16 -15.51 3.06
CA ARG A 133 -9.76 -16.07 4.28
C ARG A 133 -10.56 -15.03 5.06
N ASP A 134 -10.00 -13.82 5.23
CA ASP A 134 -10.68 -12.70 5.89
C ASP A 134 -12.00 -12.36 5.21
N ARG A 135 -11.99 -12.31 3.87
CA ARG A 135 -13.19 -12.11 3.06
C ARG A 135 -14.22 -13.23 3.29
N ALA A 136 -13.80 -14.49 3.33
CA ALA A 136 -14.70 -15.62 3.56
C ALA A 136 -15.38 -15.52 4.94
N ILE A 137 -14.61 -15.17 5.97
CA ILE A 137 -15.06 -14.99 7.36
C ILE A 137 -16.04 -13.82 7.49
N LYS A 138 -15.74 -12.66 6.87
CA LYS A 138 -16.58 -11.46 6.93
C LYS A 138 -17.80 -11.53 6.00
N GLY A 139 -17.75 -12.37 4.97
CA GLY A 139 -18.82 -12.59 4.02
C GLY A 139 -19.10 -11.38 3.12
N SER A 140 -20.38 -11.02 2.94
CA SER A 140 -20.82 -9.97 2.01
C SER A 140 -20.57 -8.54 2.49
N GLN A 141 -19.82 -8.36 3.59
CA GLN A 141 -19.41 -7.03 4.01
C GLN A 141 -18.49 -6.45 2.92
N SER A 142 -18.86 -5.26 2.44
CA SER A 142 -18.01 -4.42 1.62
C SER A 142 -18.04 -3.03 2.22
N LEU A 143 -16.86 -2.56 2.62
CA LEU A 143 -16.66 -1.16 2.94
C LEU A 143 -16.89 -0.33 1.67
N LYS A 144 -17.42 0.87 1.87
CA LYS A 144 -17.51 1.89 0.81
C LYS A 144 -16.65 3.07 1.24
N ASN A 145 -15.86 3.59 0.31
CA ASN A 145 -15.27 4.92 0.43
C ASN A 145 -15.86 5.82 -0.66
N GLY A 146 -15.74 7.14 -0.50
CA GLY A 146 -16.33 8.11 -1.45
C GLY A 146 -15.76 8.02 -2.87
N ALA A 147 -14.55 7.46 -3.03
CA ALA A 147 -13.86 7.35 -4.32
C ALA A 147 -14.21 6.05 -5.08
N MET A 148 -14.60 4.98 -4.40
CA MET A 148 -14.87 3.67 -4.99
C MET A 148 -16.03 3.75 -5.99
N ARG A 149 -15.85 3.13 -7.15
CA ARG A 149 -16.86 3.09 -8.22
C ARG A 149 -17.20 1.68 -8.68
N GLY A 150 -16.31 0.72 -8.48
CA GLY A 150 -16.62 -0.70 -8.66
C GLY A 150 -15.73 -1.62 -7.85
N GLY A 151 -16.01 -2.92 -7.95
CA GLY A 151 -15.44 -3.98 -7.14
C GLY A 151 -15.82 -3.89 -5.66
N LYS A 152 -15.00 -4.51 -4.82
CA LYS A 152 -15.24 -4.62 -3.37
C LYS A 152 -13.99 -4.26 -2.58
N MET A 153 -14.21 -3.81 -1.35
CA MET A 153 -13.16 -3.41 -0.43
C MET A 153 -13.52 -3.86 0.98
N ASN A 154 -12.54 -4.34 1.72
CA ASN A 154 -12.62 -4.66 3.15
C ASN A 154 -11.36 -4.16 3.85
N ALA A 155 -11.31 -4.28 5.17
CA ALA A 155 -10.13 -3.90 5.94
C ALA A 155 -9.97 -4.73 7.20
N VAL A 156 -8.74 -4.80 7.69
CA VAL A 156 -8.31 -5.41 8.97
C VAL A 156 -7.49 -4.39 9.77
N GLY A 157 -7.28 -4.68 11.05
CA GLY A 157 -6.63 -3.76 11.99
C GLY A 157 -7.62 -2.81 12.66
N TRP A 158 -7.17 -1.60 12.95
CA TRP A 158 -7.88 -0.62 13.77
C TRP A 158 -8.63 0.41 12.93
N ARG A 159 -9.77 0.85 13.44
CA ARG A 159 -10.66 1.86 12.85
C ARG A 159 -11.12 2.85 13.91
N PRO A 160 -11.62 4.03 13.49
CA PRO A 160 -12.41 4.88 14.36
C PRO A 160 -13.62 4.11 14.92
N GLY A 161 -13.90 4.29 16.21
CA GLY A 161 -15.17 3.92 16.81
C GLY A 161 -16.28 4.85 16.30
N TYR A 162 -17.39 4.24 15.89
CA TYR A 162 -18.59 4.93 15.43
C TYR A 162 -19.77 4.72 16.38
N GLU A 163 -19.63 3.77 17.30
CA GLU A 163 -20.58 3.39 18.33
C GLU A 163 -20.50 4.37 19.51
N PRO A 164 -21.64 4.67 20.18
CA PRO A 164 -21.64 5.53 21.35
C PRO A 164 -20.66 5.03 22.43
N GLY A 165 -19.77 5.92 22.90
CA GLY A 165 -18.77 5.60 23.92
C GLY A 165 -17.52 4.86 23.42
N VAL A 166 -17.49 4.42 22.15
CA VAL A 166 -16.32 3.74 21.56
C VAL A 166 -15.51 4.74 20.73
N HIS A 167 -14.26 4.97 21.14
CA HIS A 167 -13.35 5.85 20.40
C HIS A 167 -12.56 5.09 19.33
N VAL A 168 -12.10 3.89 19.65
CA VAL A 168 -11.25 3.08 18.79
C VAL A 168 -11.74 1.63 18.84
N ASP A 169 -11.76 0.96 17.69
CA ASP A 169 -12.17 -0.44 17.59
C ASP A 169 -11.43 -1.13 16.44
N THR A 170 -11.52 -2.44 16.36
CA THR A 170 -11.06 -3.23 15.21
C THR A 170 -12.13 -3.33 14.14
N TYR A 171 -11.73 -3.62 12.90
CA TYR A 171 -12.70 -4.02 11.88
C TYR A 171 -13.37 -5.34 12.30
N ARG A 172 -14.67 -5.43 12.07
CA ARG A 172 -15.52 -6.56 12.47
C ARG A 172 -14.89 -7.93 12.16
N ARG A 173 -14.77 -8.79 13.16
CA ARG A 173 -14.09 -10.10 13.06
C ARG A 173 -14.83 -11.17 12.24
N GLY A 174 -16.04 -10.88 11.74
CA GLY A 174 -16.94 -11.87 11.13
C GLY A 174 -17.90 -12.49 12.16
N LYS A 175 -18.62 -13.53 11.77
CA LYS A 175 -19.47 -14.33 12.68
C LYS A 175 -19.35 -15.81 12.29
N PRO A 176 -19.35 -16.75 13.25
CA PRO A 176 -19.39 -18.17 12.94
C PRO A 176 -20.53 -18.52 11.98
N ARG A 177 -20.27 -19.45 11.07
CA ARG A 177 -21.23 -19.96 10.09
C ARG A 177 -21.18 -21.47 10.11
N LYS A 178 -22.33 -22.09 10.43
CA LYS A 178 -22.46 -23.55 10.54
C LYS A 178 -21.93 -24.22 9.26
N GLY A 179 -20.95 -25.10 9.42
CA GLY A 179 -20.31 -25.83 8.32
C GLY A 179 -19.31 -25.03 7.47
N GLN A 180 -18.95 -23.80 7.86
CA GLN A 180 -17.99 -22.95 7.11
C GLN A 180 -16.89 -22.36 7.98
N THR A 181 -17.22 -21.81 9.15
CA THR A 181 -16.25 -21.11 10.01
C THR A 181 -16.69 -21.21 11.47
N THR A 182 -15.79 -21.67 12.33
CA THR A 182 -15.96 -21.76 13.79
C THR A 182 -15.44 -20.51 14.49
N GLU A 183 -15.74 -20.36 15.79
CA GLU A 183 -15.18 -19.26 16.59
C GLU A 183 -13.65 -19.38 16.70
N ASN A 184 -13.12 -20.60 16.84
CA ASN A 184 -11.67 -20.82 16.87
C ASN A 184 -11.00 -20.42 15.54
N ASP A 185 -11.64 -20.69 14.40
CA ASP A 185 -11.12 -20.24 13.09
C ASP A 185 -11.02 -18.72 12.98
N ILE A 186 -11.99 -18.01 13.57
CA ILE A 186 -12.01 -16.54 13.61
C ILE A 186 -10.90 -16.03 14.54
N ARG A 187 -10.76 -16.63 15.72
CA ARG A 187 -9.71 -16.27 16.68
C ARG A 187 -8.32 -16.46 16.10
N GLU A 188 -8.05 -17.64 15.52
CA GLU A 188 -6.77 -17.93 14.85
C GLU A 188 -6.50 -16.97 13.68
N HIS A 189 -7.53 -16.63 12.90
CA HIS A 189 -7.40 -15.66 11.83
C HIS A 189 -7.04 -14.27 12.35
N VAL A 190 -7.68 -13.81 13.44
CA VAL A 190 -7.36 -12.52 14.07
C VAL A 190 -5.92 -12.50 14.61
N ILE A 191 -5.47 -13.57 15.27
CA ILE A 191 -4.09 -13.72 15.75
C ILE A 191 -3.11 -13.73 14.57
N GLY A 192 -3.48 -14.39 13.46
CA GLY A 192 -2.68 -14.45 12.24
C GLY A 192 -2.37 -13.09 11.62
N LEU A 193 -3.14 -12.03 11.93
CA LEU A 193 -2.89 -10.68 11.45
C LEU A 193 -1.50 -10.18 11.84
N THR A 194 -0.99 -10.53 13.04
CA THR A 194 0.34 -10.15 13.50
C THR A 194 1.41 -10.63 12.53
N GLY A 195 1.42 -11.94 12.25
CA GLY A 195 2.42 -12.52 11.36
C GLY A 195 2.26 -12.07 9.90
N VAL A 196 1.06 -11.68 9.47
CA VAL A 196 0.84 -11.11 8.13
C VAL A 196 1.35 -9.67 8.08
N HIS A 197 1.07 -8.86 9.10
CA HIS A 197 1.60 -7.50 9.20
C HIS A 197 3.13 -7.50 9.24
N ASP A 198 3.76 -8.42 9.98
CA ASP A 198 5.23 -8.53 10.05
C ASP A 198 5.85 -8.86 8.67
N ALA A 199 5.23 -9.74 7.87
CA ALA A 199 5.72 -9.99 6.51
C ALA A 199 5.48 -8.82 5.55
N ILE A 200 4.35 -8.14 5.66
CA ILE A 200 4.09 -6.91 4.90
C ILE A 200 5.15 -5.85 5.27
N SER A 201 5.46 -5.73 6.56
CA SER A 201 6.46 -4.82 7.10
C SER A 201 7.86 -5.13 6.58
N ASN A 202 8.25 -6.40 6.58
CA ASN A 202 9.53 -6.85 5.99
C ASN A 202 9.61 -6.52 4.50
N ASN A 203 8.54 -6.75 3.73
CA ASN A 203 8.48 -6.38 2.32
C ASN A 203 8.63 -4.87 2.12
N PHE A 204 7.89 -4.06 2.88
CA PHE A 204 7.98 -2.61 2.83
C PHE A 204 9.38 -2.09 3.21
N ARG A 205 9.94 -2.56 4.32
CA ARG A 205 11.30 -2.23 4.75
C ARG A 205 12.34 -2.63 3.71
N SER A 206 12.18 -3.80 3.08
CA SER A 206 13.07 -4.24 2.01
C SER A 206 12.97 -3.35 0.77
N LEU A 207 11.81 -2.71 0.53
CA LEU A 207 11.60 -1.78 -0.58
C LEU A 207 12.16 -0.40 -0.28
N SER A 208 11.95 0.10 0.94
CA SER A 208 12.48 1.39 1.40
C SER A 208 12.61 1.40 2.92
N ALA A 209 13.82 1.15 3.42
CA ALA A 209 14.06 1.06 4.86
C ALA A 209 13.78 2.40 5.57
N LEU A 210 14.16 3.53 4.96
CA LEU A 210 13.96 4.85 5.59
C LEU A 210 12.49 5.28 5.59
N ILE A 211 11.74 5.04 4.49
CA ILE A 211 10.32 5.41 4.46
C ILE A 211 9.54 4.54 5.47
N HIS A 212 9.86 3.24 5.55
CA HIS A 212 9.31 2.36 6.58
C HIS A 212 9.60 2.86 7.99
N GLN A 213 10.86 3.18 8.29
CA GLN A 213 11.26 3.69 9.60
C GLN A 213 10.55 5.01 9.95
N ASN A 214 10.45 5.94 9.01
CA ASN A 214 9.73 7.19 9.21
C ASN A 214 8.24 6.94 9.50
N GLN A 215 7.62 5.97 8.81
CA GLN A 215 6.21 5.65 9.04
C GLN A 215 5.98 4.92 10.37
N ASN A 216 6.94 4.10 10.82
CA ASN A 216 6.98 3.56 12.18
C ASN A 216 7.05 4.69 13.22
N SER A 217 7.92 5.68 13.04
CA SER A 217 7.98 6.86 13.91
C SER A 217 6.65 7.62 13.93
N GLN A 218 6.02 7.83 12.77
CA GLN A 218 4.68 8.45 12.69
C GLN A 218 3.63 7.67 13.46
N LEU A 219 3.61 6.34 13.35
CA LEU A 219 2.69 5.49 14.11
C LEU A 219 2.81 5.71 15.62
N ARG A 220 4.06 5.73 16.11
CA ARG A 220 4.40 5.91 17.52
C ARG A 220 4.05 7.31 18.01
N GLU A 221 4.41 8.35 17.26
CA GLU A 221 4.12 9.75 17.59
C GLU A 221 2.61 10.04 17.64
N LEU A 222 1.84 9.41 16.75
CA LEU A 222 0.38 9.57 16.69
C LEU A 222 -0.36 8.74 17.74
N LEU A 223 0.35 7.89 18.50
CA LEU A 223 -0.18 7.03 19.56
C LEU A 223 -1.35 6.13 19.09
N VAL A 224 -1.42 5.83 17.79
CA VAL A 224 -2.46 4.96 17.24
C VAL A 224 -2.05 3.51 17.40
N PRO A 225 -3.01 2.60 17.64
CA PRO A 225 -2.69 1.18 17.74
C PRO A 225 -2.28 0.60 16.37
N ALA A 226 -1.31 -0.30 16.39
CA ALA A 226 -0.79 -0.95 15.19
C ALA A 226 -1.67 -2.11 14.71
N ALA A 227 -1.76 -2.33 13.40
CA ALA A 227 -2.44 -3.50 12.85
C ALA A 227 -1.80 -4.80 13.39
N GLY A 228 -2.64 -5.76 13.80
CA GLY A 228 -2.16 -7.01 14.38
C GLY A 228 -1.54 -6.88 15.78
N LYS A 229 -1.60 -5.71 16.43
CA LYS A 229 -1.20 -5.55 17.83
C LYS A 229 -2.41 -5.19 18.68
N HIS A 230 -2.33 -5.52 19.96
CA HIS A 230 -3.36 -5.15 20.94
C HIS A 230 -3.33 -3.63 21.21
N PHE A 231 -4.42 -3.08 21.76
CA PHE A 231 -4.47 -1.67 22.11
C PHE A 231 -3.50 -1.39 23.27
N GLY A 232 -2.64 -0.39 23.11
CA GLY A 232 -1.66 -0.02 24.14
C GLY A 232 -0.31 -0.72 24.03
N ALA A 233 -0.08 -1.54 22.99
CA ALA A 233 1.25 -2.08 22.68
C ALA A 233 2.29 -0.94 22.57
N GLN A 234 3.48 -1.13 23.15
CA GLN A 234 4.53 -0.11 23.26
C GLN A 234 5.93 -0.70 23.09
N GLY A 235 6.94 0.16 23.00
CA GLY A 235 8.34 -0.24 22.92
C GLY A 235 8.62 -1.16 21.73
N ASP A 236 9.34 -2.24 22.00
CA ASP A 236 9.83 -3.21 21.02
C ASP A 236 8.70 -3.96 20.30
N GLU A 237 7.51 -4.06 20.90
CA GLU A 237 6.33 -4.66 20.23
C GLU A 237 5.93 -3.92 18.95
N LEU A 238 6.30 -2.64 18.86
CA LEU A 238 6.01 -1.76 17.73
C LEU A 238 7.18 -1.63 16.75
N ASP A 239 8.35 -2.24 16.95
CA ASP A 239 9.54 -1.97 16.11
C ASP A 239 9.31 -2.21 14.62
N GLU A 240 8.53 -3.23 14.30
CA GLU A 240 8.19 -3.58 12.91
C GLU A 240 6.80 -3.07 12.49
N SER A 241 6.13 -2.25 13.31
CA SER A 241 4.78 -1.77 13.01
C SER A 241 4.79 -0.44 12.26
N PHE A 242 4.05 -0.30 11.17
CA PHE A 242 4.06 0.97 10.40
C PHE A 242 2.66 1.46 10.00
N CYS A 243 1.62 0.67 10.23
CA CYS A 243 0.24 1.06 9.91
C CYS A 243 -0.72 0.65 11.01
N SER A 244 -1.87 1.34 11.07
CA SER A 244 -2.96 0.99 11.99
C SER A 244 -4.04 0.16 11.30
N ASN A 245 -4.23 0.33 9.99
CA ASN A 245 -5.17 -0.43 9.20
C ASN A 245 -4.59 -0.89 7.87
N ILE A 246 -5.13 -2.01 7.39
CA ILE A 246 -4.83 -2.57 6.07
C ILE A 246 -6.16 -2.74 5.33
N ALA A 247 -6.37 -1.94 4.30
CA ALA A 247 -7.51 -2.04 3.41
C ALA A 247 -7.15 -2.95 2.23
N TYR A 248 -8.01 -3.89 1.89
CA TYR A 248 -7.80 -4.77 0.73
C TYR A 248 -9.00 -4.75 -0.20
N THR A 249 -8.73 -4.94 -1.49
CA THR A 249 -9.68 -4.78 -2.59
C THR A 249 -9.67 -6.01 -3.49
N PHE A 250 -10.81 -6.30 -4.11
CA PHE A 250 -11.03 -7.48 -4.94
C PHE A 250 -12.22 -7.29 -5.90
N ASP A 251 -12.51 -8.30 -6.73
CA ASP A 251 -13.68 -8.34 -7.65
C ASP A 251 -13.72 -7.15 -8.64
N GLY A 252 -12.57 -6.77 -9.20
CA GLY A 252 -12.48 -5.68 -10.19
C GLY A 252 -12.56 -4.28 -9.60
N PHE A 253 -11.93 -4.06 -8.44
CA PHE A 253 -11.93 -2.74 -7.79
C PHE A 253 -11.33 -1.65 -8.68
N TYR A 254 -12.04 -0.52 -8.73
CA TYR A 254 -11.57 0.74 -9.32
C TYR A 254 -12.22 1.93 -8.62
N ASN A 255 -11.58 3.11 -8.72
CA ASN A 255 -11.98 4.31 -8.03
C ASN A 255 -11.71 5.57 -8.86
N THR A 256 -12.29 6.68 -8.43
CA THR A 256 -11.98 8.00 -8.98
C THR A 256 -10.59 8.45 -8.56
N VAL A 257 -10.01 9.41 -9.29
CA VAL A 257 -8.83 10.15 -8.84
C VAL A 257 -9.14 10.82 -7.51
N HIS A 258 -8.29 10.60 -6.51
CA HIS A 258 -8.44 11.16 -5.17
C HIS A 258 -7.08 11.27 -4.48
N CYS A 259 -7.06 12.00 -3.36
CA CYS A 259 -5.99 11.94 -2.37
C CYS A 259 -6.56 11.32 -1.08
N ASP A 260 -5.74 10.54 -0.40
CA ASP A 260 -6.14 9.87 0.82
C ASP A 260 -6.26 10.84 2.00
N ARG A 261 -7.07 10.46 2.99
CA ARG A 261 -7.22 11.20 4.25
C ARG A 261 -6.38 10.58 5.37
N ASP A 262 -5.14 10.27 5.04
CA ASP A 262 -4.20 9.65 5.97
C ASP A 262 -3.30 10.69 6.65
N ALA A 263 -2.82 10.30 7.83
CA ALA A 263 -1.85 11.01 8.64
C ALA A 263 -0.42 10.56 8.31
N SER A 264 -0.25 9.31 7.84
CA SER A 264 1.04 8.86 7.30
C SER A 264 1.37 9.59 5.99
N ASP A 265 2.64 9.93 5.78
CA ASP A 265 3.07 10.65 4.57
C ASP A 265 3.02 9.79 3.30
N PHE A 266 3.24 8.49 3.48
CA PHE A 266 3.23 7.50 2.43
C PHE A 266 2.19 6.41 2.70
N THR A 267 1.79 5.77 1.61
CA THR A 267 0.98 4.55 1.61
C THR A 267 1.81 3.46 0.96
N TYR A 268 1.89 2.31 1.61
CA TYR A 268 2.45 1.08 1.03
C TYR A 268 1.30 0.21 0.53
N GLY A 269 1.47 -0.44 -0.62
CA GLY A 269 0.46 -1.36 -1.12
C GLY A 269 1.05 -2.44 -2.00
N MET A 270 0.31 -3.55 -2.14
CA MET A 270 0.73 -4.69 -2.95
C MET A 270 -0.44 -5.17 -3.80
N PHE A 271 -0.12 -5.64 -5.01
CA PHE A 271 -1.07 -6.01 -6.03
C PHE A 271 -0.68 -7.35 -6.64
N GLY A 272 -1.65 -8.24 -6.81
CA GLY A 272 -1.44 -9.57 -7.38
C GLY A 272 -2.69 -10.07 -8.12
N ARG A 273 -2.45 -10.87 -9.15
CA ARG A 273 -3.51 -11.66 -9.80
C ARG A 273 -3.76 -12.90 -8.97
N THR A 274 -5.02 -13.15 -8.63
CA THR A 274 -5.41 -14.29 -7.80
C THR A 274 -6.59 -15.04 -8.39
N GLU A 275 -6.67 -16.32 -8.07
CA GLU A 275 -7.88 -17.12 -8.28
C GLU A 275 -9.00 -16.56 -7.43
N LYS A 276 -10.19 -16.45 -8.02
CA LYS A 276 -11.35 -15.83 -7.39
C LYS A 276 -11.74 -16.57 -6.11
N GLY A 277 -11.66 -15.88 -4.98
CA GLY A 277 -12.13 -16.35 -3.68
C GLY A 277 -11.12 -17.15 -2.85
N SER A 278 -10.06 -17.71 -3.45
CA SER A 278 -9.04 -18.46 -2.71
C SER A 278 -7.81 -17.60 -2.34
N GLY A 279 -7.57 -16.52 -3.10
CA GLY A 279 -6.34 -15.73 -2.94
C GLY A 279 -5.09 -16.44 -3.48
N LYS A 280 -5.23 -17.59 -4.15
CA LYS A 280 -4.13 -18.29 -4.81
C LYS A 280 -3.55 -17.41 -5.91
N LEU A 281 -2.27 -17.10 -5.84
CA LEU A 281 -1.55 -16.35 -6.87
C LEU A 281 -1.57 -17.14 -8.18
N MET A 282 -1.82 -16.44 -9.29
CA MET A 282 -1.94 -17.06 -10.60
C MET A 282 -1.04 -16.40 -11.63
N ARG A 283 -0.47 -17.24 -12.50
CA ARG A 283 0.19 -16.76 -13.71
C ARG A 283 -0.86 -16.29 -14.71
N LYS A 284 -0.44 -15.41 -15.61
CA LYS A 284 -1.25 -14.97 -16.75
C LYS A 284 -1.73 -16.16 -17.59
N ALA A 285 -0.89 -17.18 -17.74
CA ALA A 285 -1.19 -18.39 -18.51
C ALA A 285 -2.27 -19.28 -17.86
N ASP A 286 -2.51 -19.14 -16.55
CA ASP A 286 -3.46 -19.97 -15.81
C ASP A 286 -4.92 -19.49 -15.98
N CYS A 287 -5.12 -18.26 -16.48
CA CYS A 287 -6.45 -17.74 -16.75
C CYS A 287 -7.03 -18.37 -18.03
N SER A 288 -8.16 -19.06 -17.90
CA SER A 288 -8.85 -19.70 -19.01
C SER A 288 -9.60 -18.67 -19.88
N PHE A 289 -9.53 -18.89 -21.20
CA PHE A 289 -10.01 -18.04 -22.31
C PHE A 289 -9.17 -16.78 -22.57
N GLY A 290 -8.76 -16.63 -23.84
CA GLY A 290 -7.79 -15.65 -24.33
C GLY A 290 -7.85 -14.28 -23.66
N ASP A 291 -6.69 -13.87 -23.15
CA ASP A 291 -6.25 -12.56 -22.66
C ASP A 291 -7.17 -11.32 -22.87
N HIS A 292 -8.36 -11.31 -22.26
CA HIS A 292 -9.23 -10.12 -22.25
C HIS A 292 -9.20 -9.38 -20.89
N THR A 293 -8.18 -9.60 -20.06
CA THR A 293 -7.99 -8.74 -18.89
C THR A 293 -7.35 -7.44 -19.37
N ALA A 294 -8.11 -6.34 -19.38
CA ALA A 294 -7.63 -5.01 -19.71
C ALA A 294 -7.97 -4.02 -18.60
N GLY A 295 -7.20 -2.94 -18.46
CA GLY A 295 -7.46 -1.94 -17.43
C GLY A 295 -6.81 -2.22 -16.09
N PHE A 296 -7.44 -1.70 -15.05
CA PHE A 296 -6.98 -1.75 -13.65
C PHE A 296 -5.54 -1.28 -13.44
N SER A 297 -5.07 -0.33 -14.25
CA SER A 297 -3.77 0.28 -14.04
C SER A 297 -3.81 1.15 -12.77
N PHE A 298 -2.75 1.12 -11.97
CA PHE A 298 -2.57 2.10 -10.89
C PHE A 298 -1.88 3.34 -11.46
N ALA A 299 -2.50 4.51 -11.31
CA ALA A 299 -2.01 5.75 -11.88
C ALA A 299 -1.69 6.79 -10.80
N VAL A 300 -0.55 7.45 -10.95
CA VAL A 300 -0.18 8.66 -10.19
C VAL A 300 -0.28 9.84 -11.13
N ILE A 301 -1.41 10.53 -11.07
CA ILE A 301 -1.87 11.53 -12.04
C ILE A 301 -0.86 12.67 -12.22
N PRO A 302 -0.41 13.39 -11.16
CA PRO A 302 0.45 14.55 -11.36
C PRO A 302 1.83 14.20 -11.93
N TYR A 303 2.22 12.93 -11.94
CA TYR A 303 3.52 12.49 -12.45
C TYR A 303 3.44 11.76 -13.79
N HIS A 304 2.24 11.61 -14.36
CA HIS A 304 2.03 10.88 -15.61
C HIS A 304 2.65 9.47 -15.54
N ILE A 305 2.42 8.75 -14.43
CA ILE A 305 2.92 7.38 -14.22
C ILE A 305 1.74 6.43 -14.16
N GLN A 306 1.85 5.30 -14.87
CA GLN A 306 0.91 4.20 -14.77
C GLN A 306 1.65 2.86 -14.58
N VAL A 307 1.14 2.04 -13.68
CA VAL A 307 1.56 0.66 -13.50
C VAL A 307 0.51 -0.25 -14.10
N MET A 308 0.88 -1.00 -15.14
CA MET A 308 -0.03 -1.83 -15.91
C MET A 308 -0.24 -3.17 -15.21
N LEU A 309 -0.97 -3.14 -14.09
CA LEU A 309 -1.12 -4.28 -13.17
C LEU A 309 -1.62 -5.56 -13.86
N THR A 310 -2.44 -5.44 -14.89
CA THR A 310 -2.99 -6.57 -15.65
C THR A 310 -1.99 -7.21 -16.61
N GLN A 311 -0.95 -6.47 -17.01
CA GLN A 311 0.11 -6.97 -17.91
C GLN A 311 1.26 -7.64 -17.17
N ILE A 312 1.40 -7.39 -15.87
CA ILE A 312 2.49 -7.89 -15.04
C ILE A 312 2.17 -9.33 -14.59
N ASP A 313 3.01 -10.30 -15.00
CA ASP A 313 2.92 -11.70 -14.58
C ASP A 313 3.69 -11.92 -13.27
N GLY A 314 3.14 -11.38 -12.18
CA GLY A 314 3.79 -11.40 -10.88
C GLY A 314 3.09 -10.56 -9.82
N VAL A 315 3.85 -10.13 -8.82
CA VAL A 315 3.39 -9.30 -7.70
C VAL A 315 4.06 -7.93 -7.78
N VAL A 316 3.28 -6.88 -7.55
CA VAL A 316 3.75 -5.49 -7.57
C VAL A 316 3.61 -4.88 -6.19
N GLU A 317 4.68 -4.26 -5.71
CA GLU A 317 4.69 -3.47 -4.48
C GLU A 317 4.85 -1.98 -4.81
N LEU A 318 4.03 -1.13 -4.20
CA LEU A 318 4.01 0.32 -4.45
C LEU A 318 4.22 1.10 -3.16
N ILE A 319 4.91 2.23 -3.27
CA ILE A 319 4.95 3.30 -2.27
C ILE A 319 4.56 4.60 -2.97
N TRP A 320 3.55 5.30 -2.46
CA TRP A 320 3.12 6.60 -3.01
C TRP A 320 2.74 7.57 -1.91
N ARG A 321 2.73 8.86 -2.21
CA ARG A 321 2.30 9.91 -1.27
C ARG A 321 0.76 10.05 -1.32
N GLY A 322 0.05 9.06 -0.80
CA GLY A 322 -1.43 8.98 -0.83
C GLY A 322 -2.14 10.29 -0.49
N PRO A 323 -1.76 11.00 0.59
CA PRO A 323 -2.40 12.28 0.94
C PRO A 323 -2.03 13.48 0.06
N ARG A 324 -0.97 13.40 -0.76
CA ARG A 324 -0.40 14.56 -1.47
C ARG A 324 -0.57 14.51 -2.99
N ASP A 325 -0.61 13.31 -3.55
CA ASP A 325 -0.62 13.09 -4.99
C ASP A 325 -1.90 12.33 -5.41
N GLY A 326 -2.65 12.95 -6.31
CA GLY A 326 -3.86 12.40 -6.90
C GLY A 326 -3.56 11.08 -7.61
N HIS A 327 -4.25 10.03 -7.20
CA HIS A 327 -4.04 8.69 -7.71
C HIS A 327 -5.37 7.93 -7.85
N CYS A 328 -5.36 6.88 -8.66
CA CYS A 328 -6.50 5.99 -8.86
C CYS A 328 -6.07 4.63 -9.37
N THR A 329 -6.98 3.67 -9.30
CA THR A 329 -7.00 2.48 -10.14
C THR A 329 -8.01 2.69 -11.26
N THR A 330 -7.59 2.55 -12.52
CA THR A 330 -8.49 2.71 -13.67
C THR A 330 -9.59 1.65 -13.68
N SER A 331 -10.68 1.90 -14.39
CA SER A 331 -11.64 0.84 -14.70
C SER A 331 -10.99 -0.25 -15.58
N GLY A 332 -11.67 -1.38 -15.71
CA GLY A 332 -11.16 -2.52 -16.47
C GLY A 332 -12.12 -3.69 -16.50
N SER A 333 -11.65 -4.79 -17.09
CA SER A 333 -12.36 -6.07 -17.19
C SER A 333 -11.46 -7.22 -16.75
N THR A 334 -12.06 -8.23 -16.12
CA THR A 334 -11.37 -9.44 -15.66
C THR A 334 -11.89 -10.65 -16.41
N CYS A 335 -11.02 -11.62 -16.70
CA CYS A 335 -11.43 -12.93 -17.21
C CYS A 335 -12.13 -13.77 -16.13
N THR A 336 -12.94 -14.74 -16.56
CA THR A 336 -13.68 -15.65 -15.68
C THR A 336 -12.73 -16.42 -14.76
N GLY A 337 -13.09 -16.55 -13.48
CA GLY A 337 -12.30 -17.28 -12.49
C GLY A 337 -11.07 -16.54 -11.95
N CYS A 338 -10.65 -15.46 -12.60
CA CYS A 338 -9.54 -14.63 -12.14
C CYS A 338 -10.05 -13.34 -11.49
N GLU A 339 -9.39 -12.91 -10.42
CA GLU A 339 -9.55 -11.59 -9.84
C GLU A 339 -8.19 -10.91 -9.63
N ARG A 340 -8.23 -9.62 -9.32
CA ARG A 340 -7.07 -8.87 -8.88
C ARG A 340 -7.30 -8.51 -7.43
N MET A 341 -6.47 -9.04 -6.56
CA MET A 341 -6.43 -8.64 -5.17
C MET A 341 -5.35 -7.60 -4.97
N ALA A 342 -5.62 -6.65 -4.10
CA ALA A 342 -4.64 -5.68 -3.67
C ALA A 342 -4.90 -5.27 -2.24
N PHE A 343 -3.87 -4.74 -1.57
CA PHE A 343 -4.05 -4.07 -0.29
C PHE A 343 -3.21 -2.80 -0.20
N SER A 344 -3.62 -1.91 0.70
CA SER A 344 -2.89 -0.72 1.09
C SER A 344 -2.85 -0.60 2.62
N CYS A 345 -1.73 -0.10 3.13
CA CYS A 345 -1.41 0.04 4.54
C CYS A 345 -1.19 1.52 4.85
N GLN A 346 -1.93 2.05 5.82
CA GLN A 346 -1.89 3.49 6.15
C GLN A 346 -2.29 3.79 7.60
N ILE A 347 -2.03 5.03 8.01
CA ILE A 347 -2.49 5.59 9.28
C ILE A 347 -3.58 6.62 9.00
N GLY A 348 -4.85 6.28 9.27
CA GLY A 348 -5.97 7.16 8.91
C GLY A 348 -6.15 8.34 9.86
N LYS A 349 -6.36 9.56 9.33
CA LYS A 349 -6.61 10.77 10.17
C LYS A 349 -7.84 10.63 11.08
N GLY A 350 -8.84 9.88 10.63
CA GLY A 350 -10.04 9.61 11.42
C GLY A 350 -9.70 8.88 12.72
N LEU A 351 -8.78 7.92 12.69
CA LEU A 351 -8.37 7.15 13.86
C LEU A 351 -7.54 8.01 14.80
N VAL A 352 -6.58 8.76 14.25
CA VAL A 352 -5.75 9.73 15.03
C VAL A 352 -6.64 10.66 15.83
N ARG A 353 -7.65 11.29 15.20
CA ARG A 353 -8.58 12.19 15.89
C ARG A 353 -9.32 11.51 17.05
N ARG A 354 -9.68 10.24 16.90
CA ARG A 354 -10.36 9.49 17.97
C ARG A 354 -9.42 9.16 19.13
N VAL A 355 -8.18 8.79 18.85
CA VAL A 355 -7.15 8.58 19.87
C VAL A 355 -6.88 9.87 20.65
N GLU A 356 -6.76 11.00 19.96
CA GLU A 356 -6.60 12.32 20.60
C GLU A 356 -7.80 12.68 21.50
N MET A 357 -9.03 12.41 21.04
CA MET A 357 -10.24 12.61 21.85
C MET A 357 -10.24 11.74 23.10
N TYR A 358 -9.88 10.45 22.95
CA TYR A 358 -9.76 9.52 24.06
C TYR A 358 -8.72 10.00 25.09
N GLY A 359 -7.53 10.40 24.64
CA GLY A 359 -6.47 10.91 25.53
C GLY A 359 -6.90 12.15 26.32
N LYS A 360 -7.65 13.07 25.71
CA LYS A 360 -8.19 14.26 26.39
C LYS A 360 -9.30 13.94 27.40
N GLN A 361 -10.12 12.94 27.10
CA GLN A 361 -11.24 12.56 27.97
C GLN A 361 -10.76 11.83 29.23
N TYR A 362 -9.67 11.05 29.14
CA TYR A 362 -9.24 10.15 30.20
C TYR A 362 -7.89 10.51 30.82
N ASP A 363 -7.27 11.62 30.40
CA ASP A 363 -5.96 12.13 30.83
C ASP A 363 -4.92 11.01 31.01
N TYR A 364 -4.24 10.67 29.91
CA TYR A 364 -3.37 9.48 29.82
C TYR A 364 -2.28 9.41 30.91
N GLU A 365 -1.88 10.57 31.47
CA GLU A 365 -0.89 10.70 32.55
C GLU A 365 -1.46 10.46 33.96
N LEU A 366 -2.78 10.51 34.15
CA LEU A 366 -3.45 10.42 35.46
C LEU A 366 -4.26 9.13 35.68
N LEU A 367 -4.23 8.19 34.73
CA LEU A 367 -4.89 6.89 34.91
C LEU A 367 -4.14 6.03 35.93
N SER A 368 -4.81 5.68 37.03
CA SER A 368 -4.35 4.62 37.94
C SER A 368 -4.24 3.29 37.18
N ASP A 369 -3.29 2.43 37.58
CA ASP A 369 -3.10 1.12 36.96
C ASP A 369 -4.36 0.24 37.01
N GLU A 370 -5.24 0.48 37.97
CA GLU A 370 -6.55 -0.19 38.09
C GLU A 370 -7.54 0.25 37.00
N ASN A 371 -7.54 1.54 36.64
CA ASN A 371 -8.34 2.05 35.53
C ASN A 371 -7.78 1.59 34.18
N ARG A 372 -6.45 1.49 34.05
CA ARG A 372 -5.80 0.87 32.87
C ARG A 372 -6.26 -0.58 32.67
N ARG A 373 -6.30 -1.39 33.74
CA ARG A 373 -6.78 -2.79 33.67
C ARG A 373 -8.27 -2.92 33.31
N ARG A 374 -9.15 -2.08 33.88
CA ARG A 374 -10.58 -2.08 33.52
C ARG A 374 -10.83 -1.67 32.06
N LEU A 375 -9.94 -0.87 31.47
CA LEU A 375 -10.00 -0.48 30.06
C LEU A 375 -9.59 -1.60 29.09
N HIS A 376 -8.72 -2.53 29.50
CA HIS A 376 -8.33 -3.68 28.69
C HIS A 376 -9.43 -4.75 28.60
N GLY A 377 -10.25 -4.92 29.63
CA GLY A 377 -11.31 -5.94 29.69
C GLY A 377 -12.47 -5.79 28.69
N HIS A 378 -12.57 -4.68 27.95
CA HIS A 378 -13.52 -4.54 26.83
C HIS A 378 -12.87 -4.65 25.45
N ALA A 379 -11.54 -4.62 25.36
CA ALA A 379 -10.80 -4.77 24.10
C ALA A 379 -10.19 -6.17 23.91
N THR A 380 -10.07 -6.96 24.99
CA THR A 380 -9.49 -8.31 24.99
C THR A 380 -10.36 -9.30 25.77
N ASP A 381 -11.48 -9.73 25.20
CA ASP A 381 -12.03 -11.05 25.53
C ASP A 381 -11.26 -12.12 24.75
N VAL A 382 -9.96 -12.26 25.05
CA VAL A 382 -9.15 -13.44 24.75
C VAL A 382 -8.12 -13.54 25.87
N GLU A 383 -8.19 -14.65 26.61
CA GLU A 383 -7.32 -15.12 27.71
C GLU A 383 -7.65 -14.62 29.13
N LEU A 384 -8.35 -15.48 29.89
CA LEU A 384 -7.83 -16.17 31.07
C LEU A 384 -8.86 -17.25 31.50
N ASP A 385 -8.70 -18.47 30.98
CA ASP A 385 -9.36 -19.68 31.51
C ASP A 385 -8.40 -20.87 31.33
N GLU A 386 -7.18 -20.71 31.84
CA GLU A 386 -6.28 -21.82 32.17
C GLU A 386 -5.73 -21.55 33.57
N GLU A 387 -6.56 -21.80 34.58
CA GLU A 387 -6.18 -22.24 35.94
C GLU A 387 -7.41 -22.13 36.85
N ASN A 388 -8.18 -23.22 36.97
CA ASN A 388 -8.81 -23.65 38.22
C ASN A 388 -9.67 -24.90 37.99
N GLY A 389 -8.99 -26.03 37.77
CA GLY A 389 -9.58 -27.34 38.02
C GLY A 389 -9.55 -27.64 39.52
N ASN A 390 -10.55 -27.19 40.30
CA ASN A 390 -11.10 -27.97 41.42
C ASN A 390 -12.32 -27.31 42.11
N ARG A 391 -13.43 -28.05 42.07
CA ARG A 391 -14.53 -28.18 43.07
C ARG A 391 -15.19 -26.90 43.63
N SER A 392 -16.49 -26.76 43.37
CA SER A 392 -17.55 -27.21 44.30
C SER A 392 -18.95 -27.04 43.71
N GLU A 393 -19.88 -27.83 44.25
CA GLU A 393 -21.27 -28.00 43.88
C GLU A 393 -22.15 -26.78 44.27
N GLY A 394 -23.26 -26.59 43.53
CA GLY A 394 -24.54 -26.25 44.15
C GLY A 394 -25.14 -24.86 43.91
N SER A 395 -26.47 -24.88 43.72
CA SER A 395 -27.45 -23.78 43.75
C SER A 395 -27.55 -22.94 42.45
N GLU A 396 -28.55 -23.18 41.62
CA GLU A 396 -29.98 -22.81 41.73
C GLU A 396 -30.28 -21.55 40.90
N TYR A 397 -31.18 -21.76 39.94
CA TYR A 397 -31.95 -20.77 39.21
C TYR A 397 -32.48 -19.65 40.11
N LEU A 398 -32.58 -18.42 39.58
CA LEU A 398 -33.86 -17.76 39.31
C LEU A 398 -33.65 -16.50 38.41
N PRO A 399 -34.69 -16.10 37.64
CA PRO A 399 -34.59 -15.15 36.53
C PRO A 399 -34.96 -13.71 36.94
N TYR A 400 -34.46 -12.72 36.19
CA TYR A 400 -35.20 -11.54 35.73
C TYR A 400 -34.61 -11.01 34.44
#